data_AF-A0A0A9FRG9-F1
#
_entry.id   AF-A0A0A9FRG9-F1
#
_cell.length_a   1.000
_cell.length_b   1.000
_cell.length_c   1.000
_cell.angle_alpha   90.00
_cell.angle_beta   90.00
_cell.angle_gamma   90.00
#
_symmetry.space_group_name_H-M   'P 1'
#
loop_
_entity.id
_entity.type
_entity.pdbx_description
1 polymer ?
#
loop_
_entity_poly.entity_id
_entity_poly.type
_entity_poly.pdbx_seq_one_letter_code
_entity_poly.pdbx_strand_id
1 'polypeptide(L)'
;MEYVNPLTGFRVDGRRPNEMRQLKGEVGVVARADGSALFEMGNTRVIAAVYGPREVQNRGQQVNSKEALVCCEYRMAEFSTGDRRRKPKGDRYVPT
;
A
#
# COMPACT_ATOMS: atom_id res chain seq x y z
N MET A 1 -10.02 27.29 -7.99
CA MET A 1 -9.31 27.05 -6.72
C MET A 1 -7.83 27.04 -7.03
N GLU A 2 -7.09 28.02 -6.54
CA GLU A 2 -5.63 28.00 -6.59
C GLU A 2 -5.11 27.06 -5.50
N TYR A 3 -4.31 26.07 -5.88
CA TYR A 3 -3.75 25.07 -4.94
C TYR A 3 -2.54 25.60 -4.17
N VAL A 4 -1.93 26.67 -4.67
CA VAL A 4 -0.83 27.42 -4.05
C VAL A 4 -1.27 28.87 -4.01
N ASN A 5 -1.24 29.47 -2.82
CA ASN A 5 -1.60 30.86 -2.64
C ASN A 5 -0.53 31.75 -3.29
N PRO A 6 -0.87 32.62 -4.27
CA PRO A 6 0.11 33.44 -4.98
C PRO A 6 0.73 34.55 -4.13
N LEU A 7 0.07 34.96 -3.04
CA LEU A 7 0.58 35.99 -2.13
C LEU A 7 1.56 35.41 -1.10
N THR A 8 1.27 34.21 -0.61
CA THR A 8 2.06 33.59 0.48
C THR A 8 2.98 32.47 0.01
N GLY A 9 2.76 31.92 -1.19
CA GLY A 9 3.50 30.79 -1.75
C GLY A 9 3.23 29.44 -1.07
N PHE A 10 2.26 29.37 -0.15
CA PHE A 10 1.93 28.15 0.59
C PHE A 10 0.73 27.41 0.00
N ARG A 11 0.73 26.09 0.19
CA ARG A 11 -0.40 25.21 -0.11
C ARG A 11 -1.49 25.30 0.96
N VAL A 12 -2.64 24.68 0.70
CA VAL A 12 -3.79 24.61 1.62
C VAL A 12 -3.44 24.04 3.01
N ASP A 13 -2.44 23.16 3.06
CA ASP A 13 -1.95 22.50 4.28
C ASP A 13 -0.70 23.16 4.87
N GLY A 14 -0.37 24.38 4.45
CA GLY A 14 0.72 25.20 5.00
C GLY A 14 2.13 24.85 4.51
N ARG A 15 2.27 23.83 3.67
CA ARG A 15 3.56 23.39 3.13
C ARG A 15 3.94 24.15 1.86
N ARG A 16 5.23 24.18 1.53
CA ARG A 16 5.70 24.70 0.22
C ARG A 16 5.41 23.70 -0.91
N PRO A 17 5.35 24.13 -2.19
CA PRO A 17 5.13 23.22 -3.32
C PRO A 17 6.15 22.09 -3.43
N ASN A 18 7.41 22.36 -3.05
CA ASN A 18 8.53 21.42 -3.06
C ASN A 18 8.71 20.63 -1.76
N GLU A 19 7.78 20.74 -0.81
CA GLU A 19 7.87 20.11 0.50
C GLU A 19 6.96 18.88 0.59
N MET A 20 7.54 17.75 1.00
CA MET A 20 6.83 16.48 1.19
C MET A 20 6.00 16.46 2.48
N ARG A 21 5.09 15.49 2.62
CA ARG A 21 4.38 15.28 3.90
C ARG A 21 5.35 14.63 4.89
N GLN A 22 5.08 14.75 6.18
CA GLN A 22 5.86 14.03 7.18
C GLN A 22 5.81 12.51 6.88
N LEU A 23 6.99 11.90 6.82
CA LEU A 23 7.17 10.47 6.61
C LEU A 23 7.50 9.78 7.93
N LYS A 24 6.88 8.63 8.18
CA LYS A 24 7.22 7.73 9.29
C LYS A 24 7.21 6.29 8.78
N GLY A 25 8.12 5.48 9.30
CA GLY A 25 8.24 4.08 8.94
C GLY A 25 8.60 3.24 10.15
N GLU A 26 7.99 2.07 10.27
CA GLU A 26 8.28 1.07 11.30
C GLU A 26 8.32 -0.31 10.64
N VAL A 27 9.27 -1.15 11.05
CA VAL A 27 9.47 -2.50 10.52
C VAL A 27 9.13 -3.52 11.61
N GLY A 28 8.57 -4.67 11.22
CA GLY A 28 8.23 -5.75 12.17
C GLY A 28 6.88 -5.57 12.87
N VAL A 29 5.99 -4.75 12.32
CA VAL A 29 4.68 -4.42 12.91
C VAL A 29 3.67 -5.58 12.93
N VAL A 30 3.83 -6.59 12.06
CA VAL A 30 2.99 -7.79 12.02
C VAL A 30 3.80 -8.98 12.51
N ALA A 31 3.53 -9.42 13.74
CA ALA A 31 4.28 -10.49 14.41
C ALA A 31 4.23 -11.86 13.72
N ARG A 32 3.19 -12.13 12.90
CA ARG A 32 3.02 -13.41 12.20
C ARG A 32 3.64 -13.43 10.79
N ALA A 33 4.09 -12.29 10.28
CA ALA A 33 4.68 -12.20 8.95
C ALA A 33 6.20 -12.38 9.04
N ASP A 34 6.80 -12.96 8.01
CA ASP A 34 8.27 -13.10 7.91
C ASP A 34 8.94 -11.73 7.77
N GLY A 35 8.26 -10.80 7.08
CA GLY A 35 8.62 -9.40 7.02
C GLY A 35 7.38 -8.52 7.01
N SER A 36 7.43 -7.37 7.69
CA SER A 36 6.33 -6.41 7.66
C SER A 36 6.80 -4.99 7.87
N ALA A 37 6.04 -4.02 7.38
CA ALA A 37 6.31 -2.61 7.58
C ALA A 37 5.02 -1.79 7.65
N LEU A 38 5.00 -0.80 8.54
CA LEU A 38 4.03 0.28 8.57
C LEU A 38 4.68 1.52 7.98
N PHE A 39 4.02 2.14 7.00
CA PHE A 39 4.47 3.38 6.38
C PHE A 39 3.38 4.44 6.50
N GLU A 40 3.76 5.62 6.97
CA GLU A 40 2.87 6.77 7.11
C GLU A 40 3.42 7.96 6.33
N MET A 41 2.56 8.58 5.52
CA MET A 41 2.84 9.84 4.82
C MET A 41 1.72 10.84 5.10
N GLY A 42 1.90 11.69 6.10
CA GLY A 42 0.83 12.46 6.72
C GLY A 42 -0.31 11.54 7.17
N ASN A 43 -1.54 11.78 6.70
CA ASN A 43 -2.71 10.96 7.06
C ASN A 43 -2.80 9.62 6.31
N THR A 44 -1.96 9.39 5.30
CA THR A 44 -1.96 8.12 4.55
C THR A 44 -1.18 7.10 5.36
N ARG A 45 -1.81 5.97 5.72
CA ARG A 45 -1.18 4.86 6.45
C ARG A 45 -1.33 3.57 5.67
N VAL A 46 -0.23 2.83 5.52
CA VAL A 46 -0.18 1.57 4.76
C VAL A 46 0.58 0.53 5.57
N ILE A 47 0.03 -0.68 5.67
CA ILE A 47 0.72 -1.83 6.26
C ILE A 47 1.00 -2.82 5.14
N ALA A 48 2.26 -3.24 5.03
CA ALA A 48 2.70 -4.31 4.15
C ALA A 48 3.18 -5.50 4.98
N ALA A 49 2.86 -6.71 4.52
CA ALA A 49 3.31 -7.96 5.13
C ALA A 49 3.71 -8.94 4.02
N VAL A 50 4.83 -9.63 4.23
CA VAL A 50 5.39 -10.64 3.34
C VAL A 50 5.37 -11.97 4.08
N TYR A 51 4.88 -13.01 3.40
CA TYR A 51 4.81 -14.38 3.91
C TYR A 51 5.50 -15.30 2.92
N GLY A 52 6.69 -15.77 3.26
CA GLY A 52 7.54 -16.61 2.42
C GLY A 52 9.01 -16.19 2.45
N PRO A 53 9.86 -16.90 1.69
CA PRO A 53 9.51 -17.88 0.65
C PRO A 53 8.88 -19.16 1.22
N ARG A 54 7.83 -19.68 0.57
CA ARG A 54 7.16 -20.92 0.95
C ARG A 54 6.94 -21.81 -0.28
N GLU A 55 6.84 -23.12 -0.06
CA GLU A 55 6.58 -24.07 -1.15
C GLU A 55 5.22 -23.78 -1.81
N VAL A 56 5.19 -23.87 -3.14
CA VAL A 56 3.99 -23.62 -3.93
C VAL A 56 3.02 -24.78 -3.72
N GLN A 57 1.83 -24.50 -3.20
CA GLN A 57 0.82 -25.53 -2.91
C GLN A 57 0.33 -26.23 -4.19
N ASN A 58 0.12 -25.48 -5.27
CA ASN A 58 -0.28 -26.03 -6.56
C ASN A 58 0.92 -26.07 -7.51
N ARG A 59 1.54 -27.24 -7.67
CA ARG A 59 2.70 -27.43 -8.56
C ARG A 59 2.48 -26.97 -9.99
N GLY A 60 1.24 -26.99 -10.49
CA GLY A 60 0.89 -26.47 -11.82
C GLY A 60 1.07 -24.96 -12.00
N GLN A 61 1.21 -24.19 -10.92
CA GLN A 61 1.52 -22.76 -10.97
C GLN A 61 3.02 -22.49 -11.07
N GLN A 62 3.86 -23.49 -10.77
CA GLN A 62 5.31 -23.35 -10.82
C GLN A 62 5.80 -23.64 -12.24
N VAL A 63 5.81 -22.59 -13.07
CA VAL A 63 6.22 -22.68 -14.48
C VAL A 63 7.72 -22.99 -14.61
N ASN A 64 8.54 -22.47 -13.70
CA ASN A 64 9.99 -22.66 -13.69
C ASN A 64 10.48 -22.94 -12.26
N SER A 65 11.39 -23.91 -12.09
CA SER A 65 11.97 -24.27 -10.79
C SER A 65 13.04 -23.28 -10.29
N LYS A 66 13.50 -22.37 -11.16
CA LYS A 66 14.52 -21.37 -10.84
C LYS A 66 13.97 -20.00 -10.43
N GLU A 67 12.66 -19.81 -10.49
CA GLU A 67 12.00 -18.52 -10.24
C GLU A 67 11.04 -18.61 -9.05
N ALA A 68 10.89 -17.50 -8.34
CA ALA A 68 9.92 -17.38 -7.25
C ALA A 68 8.63 -16.74 -7.77
N LEU A 69 7.48 -17.31 -7.37
CA LEU A 69 6.18 -16.72 -7.63
C LEU A 69 5.90 -15.62 -6.61
N VAL A 70 5.72 -14.38 -7.08
CA VAL A 70 5.38 -13.23 -6.23
C VAL A 70 3.90 -12.93 -6.38
N CYS A 71 3.13 -13.13 -5.31
CA CYS A 71 1.72 -12.79 -5.26
C CYS A 71 1.52 -11.55 -4.38
N CYS A 72 1.05 -10.46 -4.98
CA CYS A 72 0.75 -9.22 -4.28
C CYS A 72 -0.76 -9.03 -4.18
N GLU A 73 -1.28 -8.90 -2.96
CA GLU A 73 -2.68 -8.53 -2.74
C GLU A 73 -2.76 -7.11 -2.18
N TYR A 74 -3.59 -6.28 -2.80
CA TYR A 74 -3.91 -4.94 -2.32
C TYR A 74 -5.30 -4.92 -1.70
N ARG A 75 -5.40 -4.40 -0.47
CA ARG A 75 -6.68 -4.13 0.19
C ARG A 75 -6.72 -2.72 0.73
N MET A 76 -7.81 -2.03 0.45
CA MET A 76 -8.13 -0.73 1.01
C MET A 76 -9.17 -0.91 2.11
N ALA A 77 -8.90 -0.40 3.32
CA ALA A 77 -9.85 -0.48 4.42
C ALA A 77 -11.14 0.28 4.08
N GLU A 78 -12.30 -0.27 4.43
CA GLU A 78 -13.61 0.33 4.06
C GLU A 78 -13.83 1.73 4.65
N PHE A 79 -13.17 2.03 5.77
CA PHE A 79 -13.21 3.31 6.48
C PHE A 79 -12.09 4.28 6.09
N SER A 80 -11.24 3.93 5.11
CA SER A 80 -10.07 4.75 4.74
C SER A 80 -10.40 6.02 3.95
N THR A 81 -11.60 6.11 3.38
CA THR A 81 -12.09 7.28 2.64
C THR A 81 -13.21 7.98 3.40
N GLY A 82 -13.42 9.28 3.12
CA GLY A 82 -14.48 10.08 3.75
C GLY A 82 -15.89 9.51 3.52
N ASP A 83 -16.13 8.93 2.35
CA ASP A 83 -17.32 8.14 2.06
C ASP A 83 -17.02 6.65 2.20
N ARG A 84 -17.86 5.92 2.94
CA ARG A 84 -17.70 4.47 3.11
C ARG A 84 -17.98 3.76 1.79
N ARG A 85 -16.95 3.14 1.20
CA ARG A 85 -17.09 2.36 -0.05
C ARG A 85 -17.82 1.04 0.21
N ARG A 86 -18.87 0.75 -0.55
CA ARG A 86 -19.49 -0.59 -0.61
C ARG A 86 -18.61 -1.51 -1.45
N LYS A 87 -18.41 -2.76 -1.03
CA LYS A 87 -17.55 -3.73 -1.74
C LYS A 87 -18.01 -3.91 -3.20
N PRO A 88 -17.15 -3.68 -4.21
CA PRO A 88 -17.40 -4.21 -5.54
C PRO A 88 -17.32 -5.74 -5.51
N LYS A 89 -18.14 -6.39 -6.34
CA LYS A 89 -18.38 -7.84 -6.34
C LYS A 89 -17.21 -8.58 -6.99
N GLY A 90 -16.11 -8.76 -6.24
CA GLY A 90 -14.98 -9.67 -6.53
C GLY A 90 -14.13 -9.27 -7.74
N ASP A 91 -12.82 -9.11 -7.54
CA ASP A 91 -11.88 -9.00 -8.66
C ASP A 91 -11.73 -10.38 -9.32
N ARG A 92 -11.99 -10.46 -10.63
CA ARG A 92 -11.64 -11.65 -11.42
C ARG A 92 -10.13 -11.72 -11.53
N TYR A 93 -9.57 -12.87 -11.16
CA TYR A 93 -8.22 -13.26 -11.51
C TYR A 93 -8.04 -13.17 -13.04
N VAL A 94 -7.13 -12.31 -13.50
CA VAL A 94 -6.66 -12.29 -14.89
C VAL A 94 -5.22 -12.80 -14.87
N PRO A 95 -4.95 -14.03 -15.34
CA PRO A 95 -3.58 -14.47 -15.55
C PRO A 95 -3.02 -13.76 -16.79
N THR A 96 -1.96 -12.99 -16.60
CA THR A 96 -1.00 -12.65 -17.67
C THR A 96 0.16 -13.63 -17.62
#